data_AF-A0A1V4W2U5-F1
#
_entry.id   AF-A0A1V4W2U5-F1
#
_cell.length_a   1.000
_cell.length_b   1.000
_cell.length_c   1.000
_cell.angle_alpha   90.00
_cell.angle_beta   90.00
_cell.angle_gamma   90.00
#
_symmetry.space_group_name_H-M   'P 1'
#
loop_
_entity.id
_entity.type
_entity.pdbx_description
1 polymer ?
#
loop_
_entity_poly.entity_id
_entity_poly.type
_entity_poly.pdbx_seq_one_letter_code
_entity_poly.pdbx_strand_id
1 'polypeptide(L)'
;MGSLSWNAAKIVLAAGTPIQHLVSGKSETHLLCNRQAVLILQKDGYEAHAQVLSNYLEMINRGAIWADRGWKNFAHYLDPAFGPWPDARTECRAFFEKALCHWQRKNKKKAFFFLGAAAHLVQDMCVPHHAKGSAFCGHKEYEKWAQENRMDFIVYSGGTYHNASTPAGWVEANAIIARHYFPYVSNINSETSYKLATSVLLPAAQRSTAGFFSFFLEYANNPR
;
A
#
# COMPACT_ATOMS: atom_id res chain seq x y z
N MET A 1 -20.67 12.90 3.53
CA MET A 1 -21.06 12.20 4.79
C MET A 1 -19.85 12.21 5.72
N GLY A 2 -20.01 12.60 6.98
CA GLY A 2 -18.89 12.90 7.89
C GLY A 2 -18.15 11.68 8.41
N SER A 3 -16.90 11.87 8.87
CA SER A 3 -16.02 10.84 9.46
C SER A 3 -16.67 9.99 10.58
N LEU A 4 -17.67 10.54 11.25
CA LEU A 4 -18.46 9.90 12.30
C LEU A 4 -19.33 8.73 11.79
N SER A 5 -19.94 8.85 10.60
CA SER A 5 -20.78 7.78 10.05
C SER A 5 -19.96 6.58 9.60
N TRP A 6 -18.71 6.80 9.19
CA TRP A 6 -17.78 5.73 8.78
C TRP A 6 -17.28 4.91 9.98
N ASN A 7 -16.92 5.59 11.08
CA ASN A 7 -16.51 4.89 12.29
C ASN A 7 -17.66 4.05 12.89
N ALA A 8 -18.90 4.55 12.83
CA ALA A 8 -20.08 3.79 13.24
C ALA A 8 -20.36 2.60 12.31
N ALA A 9 -20.24 2.78 10.99
CA ALA A 9 -20.36 1.68 10.02
C ALA A 9 -19.29 0.59 10.25
N LYS A 10 -18.05 0.97 10.59
CA LYS A 10 -16.97 0.03 10.94
C LYS A 10 -17.31 -0.85 12.15
N ILE A 11 -18.05 -0.32 13.13
CA ILE A 11 -18.47 -1.05 14.34
C ILE A 11 -19.59 -2.04 14.01
N VAL A 12 -20.59 -1.61 13.24
CA VAL A 12 -21.72 -2.47 12.82
C VAL A 12 -21.25 -3.61 11.91
N LEU A 13 -20.32 -3.33 10.99
CA LEU A 13 -19.77 -4.33 10.08
C LEU A 13 -18.78 -5.30 10.78
N ALA A 14 -18.16 -4.89 11.89
CA ALA A 14 -17.31 -5.77 12.70
C ALA A 14 -18.11 -6.79 13.52
N ALA A 15 -19.39 -6.53 13.80
CA ALA A 15 -20.27 -7.44 14.53
C ALA A 15 -20.81 -8.62 13.67
N GLY A 16 -20.56 -8.62 12.36
CA GLY A 16 -21.16 -9.55 11.39
C GLY A 16 -20.22 -10.58 10.76
N THR A 17 -19.25 -11.16 11.50
CA THR A 17 -18.36 -12.20 10.93
C THR A 17 -18.63 -13.59 11.49
N PRO A 18 -18.89 -14.55 10.58
CA PRO A 18 -17.88 -15.59 10.38
C PRO A 18 -17.68 -15.98 8.90
N ILE A 19 -16.93 -15.18 8.10
CA ILE A 19 -16.25 -15.65 6.86
C ILE A 19 -14.99 -14.77 6.64
N GLN A 20 -13.84 -15.13 7.22
CA GLN A 20 -12.57 -14.41 6.97
C GLN A 20 -11.38 -15.36 6.72
N HIS A 21 -11.56 -16.37 5.87
CA HIS A 21 -10.49 -17.32 5.52
C HIS A 21 -9.92 -17.17 4.09
N LEU A 22 -10.18 -16.08 3.37
CA LEU A 22 -9.79 -15.97 1.95
C LEU A 22 -8.80 -14.82 1.62
N VAL A 23 -7.78 -14.58 2.46
CA VAL A 23 -6.82 -13.47 2.26
C VAL A 23 -5.36 -13.82 2.60
N SER A 24 -5.00 -15.10 2.78
CA SER A 24 -3.61 -15.43 3.17
C SER A 24 -2.56 -15.15 2.07
N GLY A 25 -2.96 -15.16 0.78
CA GLY A 25 -2.04 -15.00 -0.35
C GLY A 25 -1.53 -13.57 -0.58
N LYS A 26 -2.43 -12.60 -0.79
CA LYS A 26 -2.08 -11.21 -1.21
C LYS A 26 -1.03 -10.53 -0.33
N SER A 27 -1.05 -10.84 0.96
CA SER A 27 -0.14 -10.26 1.93
C SER A 27 1.35 -10.43 1.59
N GLU A 28 1.75 -11.52 0.93
CA GLU A 28 3.17 -11.83 0.68
C GLU A 28 3.88 -10.77 -0.18
N THR A 29 3.19 -10.26 -1.20
CA THR A 29 3.72 -9.22 -2.11
C THR A 29 3.90 -7.90 -1.36
N HIS A 30 2.96 -7.51 -0.51
CA HIS A 30 3.10 -6.32 0.34
C HIS A 30 4.27 -6.44 1.33
N LEU A 31 4.42 -7.63 1.95
CA LEU A 31 5.54 -7.85 2.87
C LEU A 31 6.89 -7.82 2.14
N LEU A 32 6.94 -8.28 0.89
CA LEU A 32 8.12 -8.16 0.03
C LEU A 32 8.43 -6.69 -0.24
N CYS A 33 7.44 -5.88 -0.64
CA CYS A 33 7.63 -4.46 -0.88
C CYS A 33 8.18 -3.73 0.36
N ASN A 34 7.69 -4.06 1.56
CA ASN A 34 8.20 -3.47 2.81
C ASN A 34 9.65 -3.86 3.09
N ARG A 35 10.00 -5.16 2.96
CA ARG A 35 11.39 -5.62 3.11
C ARG A 35 12.31 -4.95 2.11
N GLN A 36 11.89 -4.88 0.86
CA GLN A 36 12.70 -4.35 -0.21
C GLN A 36 12.85 -2.83 -0.10
N ALA A 37 11.83 -2.11 0.39
CA ALA A 37 11.92 -0.69 0.68
C ALA A 37 13.02 -0.36 1.69
N VAL A 38 13.17 -1.18 2.74
CA VAL A 38 14.24 -1.02 3.74
C VAL A 38 15.61 -1.24 3.11
N LEU A 39 15.75 -2.27 2.26
CA LEU A 39 17.00 -2.54 1.53
C LEU A 39 17.35 -1.42 0.54
N ILE A 40 16.36 -0.92 -0.21
CA ILE A 40 16.53 0.22 -1.13
C ILE A 40 17.03 1.45 -0.37
N LEU A 41 16.38 1.81 0.75
CA LEU A 41 16.84 2.92 1.59
C LEU A 41 18.29 2.74 2.02
N GLN A 42 18.67 1.54 2.46
CA GLN A 42 20.05 1.27 2.85
C GLN A 42 21.02 1.43 1.68
N LYS A 43 20.67 0.90 0.49
CA LYS A 43 21.52 0.98 -0.71
C LYS A 43 21.61 2.37 -1.31
N ASP A 44 20.60 3.20 -1.09
CA ASP A 44 20.55 4.58 -1.55
C ASP A 44 21.14 5.58 -0.55
N GLY A 45 21.74 5.10 0.56
CA GLY A 45 22.45 5.93 1.54
C GLY A 45 21.58 6.48 2.68
N TYR A 46 20.30 6.09 2.77
CA TYR A 46 19.39 6.44 3.87
C TYR A 46 19.53 5.47 5.06
N GLU A 47 20.76 5.22 5.50
CA GLU A 47 21.08 4.19 6.50
C GLU A 47 20.33 4.39 7.82
N ALA A 48 20.22 5.62 8.30
CA ALA A 48 19.48 5.94 9.53
C ALA A 48 17.98 5.59 9.41
N HIS A 49 17.36 5.88 8.26
CA HIS A 49 15.98 5.52 8.00
C HIS A 49 15.81 4.00 7.92
N ALA A 50 16.69 3.32 7.17
CA ALA A 50 16.69 1.87 7.04
C ALA A 50 16.85 1.17 8.40
N GLN A 51 17.74 1.64 9.26
CA GLN A 51 17.96 1.08 10.60
C GLN A 51 16.70 1.19 11.47
N VAL A 52 16.09 2.38 11.52
CA VAL A 52 14.86 2.60 12.29
C VAL A 52 13.73 1.69 11.77
N LEU A 53 13.52 1.63 10.46
CA LEU A 53 12.47 0.81 9.86
C LEU A 53 12.71 -0.68 10.08
N SER A 54 13.96 -1.15 10.00
CA SER A 54 14.34 -2.54 10.26
C SER A 54 13.90 -2.98 11.66
N ASN A 55 14.11 -2.13 12.66
CA ASN A 55 13.73 -2.41 14.06
C ASN A 55 12.21 -2.55 14.27
N TYR A 56 11.39 -2.02 13.37
CA TYR A 56 9.93 -2.05 13.46
C TYR A 56 9.24 -2.75 12.30
N LEU A 57 10.00 -3.44 11.43
CA LEU A 57 9.50 -4.07 10.22
C LEU A 57 8.37 -5.07 10.48
N GLU A 58 8.43 -5.80 11.60
CA GLU A 58 7.33 -6.68 12.03
C GLU A 58 6.02 -5.90 12.25
N MET A 59 6.08 -4.72 12.89
CA MET A 59 4.89 -3.90 13.12
C MET A 59 4.36 -3.32 11.82
N ILE A 60 5.24 -2.88 10.92
CA ILE A 60 4.89 -2.41 9.57
C ILE A 60 4.15 -3.53 8.83
N ASN A 61 4.70 -4.74 8.81
CA ASN A 61 4.09 -5.90 8.15
C ASN A 61 2.72 -6.26 8.74
N ARG A 62 2.58 -6.24 10.07
CA ARG A 62 1.29 -6.45 10.75
C ARG A 62 0.26 -5.38 10.37
N GLY A 63 0.70 -4.14 10.22
CA GLY A 63 -0.11 -3.02 9.76
C GLY A 63 -0.66 -3.22 8.35
N ALA A 64 0.22 -3.59 7.42
CA ALA A 64 -0.13 -3.89 6.04
C ALA A 64 -1.15 -5.05 5.95
N ILE A 65 -0.88 -6.16 6.64
CA ILE A 65 -1.80 -7.31 6.70
C ILE A 65 -3.16 -6.93 7.30
N TRP A 66 -3.18 -6.05 8.32
CA TRP A 66 -4.41 -5.63 8.96
C TRP A 66 -5.27 -4.71 8.07
N ALA A 67 -4.65 -3.97 7.17
CA ALA A 67 -5.36 -3.12 6.19
C ALA A 67 -6.08 -3.96 5.12
N ASP A 68 -5.51 -5.11 4.75
CA ASP A 68 -6.04 -6.04 3.73
C ASP A 68 -7.22 -6.92 4.23
N ARG A 69 -7.58 -6.82 5.52
CA ARG A 69 -8.63 -7.64 6.14
C ARG A 69 -9.97 -6.92 6.26
N GLY A 70 -11.03 -7.62 5.85
CA GLY A 70 -12.43 -7.26 6.09
C GLY A 70 -12.98 -6.23 5.10
N TRP A 71 -13.96 -5.45 5.53
CA TRP A 71 -14.66 -4.42 4.73
C TRP A 71 -13.79 -3.21 4.35
N LYS A 72 -12.48 -3.24 4.64
CA LYS A 72 -11.54 -2.17 4.28
C LYS A 72 -11.12 -2.24 2.80
N ASN A 73 -11.36 -3.37 2.14
CA ASN A 73 -11.03 -3.57 0.74
C ASN A 73 -11.84 -2.67 -0.21
N PHE A 74 -12.93 -2.07 0.26
CA PHE A 74 -13.70 -1.08 -0.51
C PHE A 74 -12.98 0.27 -0.63
N ALA A 75 -12.03 0.58 0.27
CA ALA A 75 -11.21 1.79 0.23
C ALA A 75 -9.87 1.59 -0.50
N HIS A 76 -9.65 0.43 -1.14
CA HIS A 76 -8.43 0.15 -1.92
C HIS A 76 -8.42 0.78 -3.31
N TYR A 77 -9.48 1.50 -3.69
CA TYR A 77 -9.64 2.06 -5.04
C TYR A 77 -9.52 3.58 -5.01
N LEU A 78 -8.96 4.17 -6.07
CA LEU A 78 -8.86 5.62 -6.22
C LEU A 78 -10.24 6.25 -6.51
N ASP A 79 -11.02 5.60 -7.36
CA ASP A 79 -12.37 6.02 -7.75
C ASP A 79 -13.30 4.79 -7.62
N PRO A 80 -13.75 4.44 -6.39
CA PRO A 80 -14.62 3.27 -6.20
C PRO A 80 -15.95 3.50 -6.94
N ALA A 81 -16.28 2.61 -7.88
CA ALA A 81 -17.54 2.68 -8.64
C ALA A 81 -18.80 2.48 -7.78
N PHE A 82 -18.64 2.06 -6.52
CA PHE A 82 -19.73 1.68 -5.63
C PHE A 82 -19.78 2.60 -4.41
N GLY A 83 -20.75 3.51 -4.35
CA GLY A 83 -21.20 4.15 -3.10
C GLY A 83 -20.28 5.22 -2.47
N PRO A 84 -20.67 5.79 -1.32
CA PRO A 84 -20.03 6.96 -0.69
C PRO A 84 -18.81 6.61 0.19
N TRP A 85 -18.07 5.55 -0.14
CA TRP A 85 -16.94 5.08 0.68
C TRP A 85 -15.68 5.94 0.45
N PRO A 86 -14.83 6.13 1.48
CA PRO A 86 -13.56 6.83 1.29
C PRO A 86 -12.65 6.05 0.34
N ASP A 87 -11.99 6.79 -0.55
CA ASP A 87 -11.01 6.26 -1.49
C ASP A 87 -9.65 5.99 -0.83
N ALA A 88 -8.74 5.35 -1.58
CA ALA A 88 -7.39 5.01 -1.11
C ALA A 88 -6.61 6.23 -0.61
N ARG A 89 -6.86 7.42 -1.17
CA ARG A 89 -6.21 8.68 -0.75
C ARG A 89 -6.62 9.05 0.66
N THR A 90 -7.93 9.03 0.91
CA THR A 90 -8.52 9.43 2.18
C THR A 90 -8.10 8.47 3.29
N GLU A 91 -8.15 7.16 3.05
CA GLU A 91 -7.78 6.16 4.06
C GLU A 91 -6.24 6.14 4.28
N CYS A 92 -5.43 6.35 3.24
CA CYS A 92 -3.97 6.48 3.38
C CYS A 92 -3.60 7.68 4.25
N ARG A 93 -4.18 8.86 3.97
CA ARG A 93 -4.01 10.05 4.81
C ARG A 93 -4.39 9.78 6.27
N ALA A 94 -5.55 9.16 6.50
CA ALA A 94 -6.01 8.86 7.85
C ALA A 94 -5.07 7.90 8.62
N PHE A 95 -4.51 6.89 7.96
CA PHE A 95 -3.51 6.02 8.58
C PHE A 95 -2.18 6.72 8.81
N PHE A 96 -1.73 7.54 7.87
CA PHE A 96 -0.51 8.33 8.02
C PHE A 96 -0.61 9.30 9.21
N GLU A 97 -1.72 10.02 9.35
CA GLU A 97 -1.98 10.92 10.48
C GLU A 97 -2.04 10.18 11.82
N LYS A 98 -2.64 8.98 11.84
CA LYS A 98 -2.61 8.11 13.03
C LYS A 98 -1.19 7.68 13.37
N ALA A 99 -0.38 7.35 12.37
CA ALA A 99 1.02 7.00 12.56
C ALA A 99 1.80 8.17 13.19
N LEU A 100 1.61 9.39 12.69
CA LEU A 100 2.21 10.61 13.24
C LEU A 100 1.77 10.88 14.68
N CYS A 101 0.48 10.78 14.96
CA CYS A 101 -0.05 10.97 16.32
C CYS A 101 0.58 9.98 17.32
N HIS A 102 0.71 8.71 16.94
CA HIS A 102 1.39 7.72 17.77
C HIS A 102 2.91 7.97 17.88
N TRP A 103 3.54 8.46 16.82
CA TRP A 103 4.95 8.83 16.82
C TRP A 103 5.23 9.95 17.84
N GLN A 104 4.44 11.02 17.82
CA GLN A 104 4.53 12.17 18.73
C GLN A 104 4.32 11.74 20.19
N ARG A 105 3.43 10.78 20.43
CA ARG A 105 3.20 10.17 21.75
C ARG A 105 4.26 9.14 22.15
N LYS A 106 5.39 9.06 21.43
CA LYS A 106 6.49 8.11 21.62
C LYS A 106 6.07 6.64 21.54
N ASN A 107 4.89 6.33 20.99
CA ASN A 107 4.41 4.97 20.79
C ASN A 107 4.84 4.47 19.40
N LYS A 108 6.13 4.16 19.25
CA LYS A 108 6.72 3.75 17.97
C LYS A 108 6.08 2.50 17.39
N LYS A 109 5.75 1.50 18.21
CA LYS A 109 5.09 0.26 17.74
C LYS A 109 3.77 0.55 17.02
N LYS A 110 2.89 1.38 17.61
CA LYS A 110 1.63 1.78 16.96
C LYS A 110 1.87 2.72 15.77
N ALA A 111 2.86 3.60 15.84
CA ALA A 111 3.22 4.48 14.73
C ALA A 111 3.57 3.66 13.48
N PHE A 112 4.49 2.71 13.61
CA PHE A 112 4.91 1.85 12.51
C PHE A 112 3.83 0.86 12.06
N PHE A 113 2.95 0.42 12.95
CA PHE A 113 1.77 -0.33 12.56
C PHE A 113 0.86 0.46 11.62
N PHE A 114 0.52 1.71 11.97
CA PHE A 114 -0.32 2.53 11.08
C PHE A 114 0.42 2.99 9.82
N LEU A 115 1.75 3.18 9.88
CA LEU A 115 2.57 3.41 8.68
C LEU A 115 2.48 2.23 7.71
N GLY A 116 2.54 1.00 8.21
CA GLY A 116 2.34 -0.19 7.38
C GLY A 116 0.96 -0.25 6.73
N ALA A 117 -0.09 0.14 7.44
CA ALA A 117 -1.44 0.23 6.88
C ALA A 117 -1.55 1.31 5.78
N ALA A 118 -0.87 2.46 5.94
CA ALA A 118 -0.81 3.50 4.92
C ALA A 118 0.00 3.04 3.69
N ALA A 119 1.15 2.40 3.90
CA ALA A 119 2.01 1.91 2.83
C ALA A 119 1.33 0.82 1.98
N HIS A 120 0.50 -0.02 2.57
CA HIS A 120 -0.33 -0.98 1.83
C HIS A 120 -1.20 -0.27 0.78
N LEU A 121 -1.85 0.84 1.11
CA LEU A 121 -2.67 1.61 0.15
C LEU A 121 -1.82 2.28 -0.94
N VAL A 122 -0.60 2.74 -0.61
CA VAL A 122 0.35 3.24 -1.61
C VAL A 122 0.77 2.12 -2.58
N GLN A 123 0.95 0.91 -2.08
CA GLN A 123 1.30 -0.27 -2.87
C GLN A 123 0.14 -0.77 -3.73
N ASP A 124 -1.09 -0.75 -3.21
CA ASP A 124 -2.29 -1.11 -3.98
C ASP A 124 -2.46 -0.22 -5.20
N MET A 125 -2.06 1.05 -5.14
CA MET A 125 -2.08 1.95 -6.29
C MET A 125 -1.05 1.62 -7.36
N CYS A 126 -0.20 0.62 -7.16
CA CYS A 126 0.60 0.02 -8.22
C CYS A 126 -0.10 -1.19 -8.89
N VAL A 127 -1.29 -1.58 -8.44
CA VAL A 127 -2.11 -2.60 -9.10
C VAL A 127 -3.10 -1.91 -10.04
N PRO A 128 -3.11 -2.22 -11.35
CA PRO A 128 -3.94 -1.48 -12.29
C PRO A 128 -5.45 -1.54 -11.99
N HIS A 129 -5.94 -2.66 -11.47
CA HIS A 129 -7.34 -2.86 -11.06
C HIS A 129 -7.77 -1.89 -9.96
N HIS A 130 -6.96 -1.78 -8.91
CA HIS A 130 -7.17 -0.85 -7.79
C HIS A 130 -7.13 0.60 -8.26
N ALA A 131 -6.12 0.94 -9.07
CA ALA A 131 -5.98 2.29 -9.63
C ALA A 131 -7.13 2.66 -10.59
N LYS A 132 -7.68 1.68 -11.34
CA LYS A 132 -8.80 1.90 -12.26
C LYS A 132 -10.17 1.93 -11.58
N GLY A 133 -10.32 1.32 -10.41
CA GLY A 133 -11.63 1.15 -9.76
C GLY A 133 -12.36 -0.14 -10.16
N SER A 134 -11.64 -1.16 -10.66
CA SER A 134 -12.23 -2.39 -11.22
C SER A 134 -11.99 -3.59 -10.33
N ALA A 135 -13.06 -4.10 -9.69
CA ALA A 135 -13.00 -5.32 -8.86
C ALA A 135 -13.07 -6.64 -9.66
N PHE A 136 -13.43 -6.55 -10.94
CA PHE A 136 -13.51 -7.68 -11.88
C PHE A 136 -12.39 -7.59 -12.92
N CYS A 137 -12.54 -8.26 -14.07
CA CYS A 137 -11.59 -8.19 -15.19
C CYS A 137 -10.24 -8.84 -14.87
N GLY A 138 -10.23 -10.09 -14.38
CA GLY A 138 -8.98 -10.83 -14.14
C GLY A 138 -8.18 -10.37 -12.92
N HIS A 139 -8.76 -9.56 -12.02
CA HIS A 139 -8.07 -8.94 -10.88
C HIS A 139 -7.34 -9.97 -10.01
N LYS A 140 -8.07 -10.99 -9.54
CA LYS A 140 -7.50 -12.01 -8.64
C LYS A 140 -6.47 -12.89 -9.35
N GLU A 141 -6.70 -13.17 -10.63
CA GLU A 141 -5.82 -13.94 -11.49
C GLU A 141 -4.49 -13.22 -11.68
N TYR A 142 -4.52 -11.91 -11.96
CA TYR A 142 -3.33 -11.07 -12.07
C TYR A 142 -2.59 -10.97 -10.73
N GLU A 143 -3.28 -10.68 -9.63
CA GLU A 143 -2.65 -10.59 -8.31
C GLU A 143 -1.99 -11.91 -7.90
N LYS A 144 -2.66 -13.05 -8.16
CA LYS A 144 -2.11 -14.38 -7.91
C LYS A 144 -0.86 -14.63 -8.75
N TRP A 145 -0.92 -14.35 -10.05
CA TRP A 145 0.24 -14.52 -10.93
C TRP A 145 1.41 -13.63 -10.50
N ALA A 146 1.16 -12.36 -10.20
CA ALA A 146 2.18 -11.41 -9.76
C ALA A 146 2.79 -11.85 -8.42
N GLN A 147 1.99 -12.41 -7.51
CA GLN A 147 2.48 -13.01 -6.28
C GLN A 147 3.40 -14.20 -6.58
N GLU A 148 2.98 -15.15 -7.41
CA GLU A 148 3.77 -16.35 -7.74
C GLU A 148 5.11 -16.01 -8.42
N ASN A 149 5.15 -14.92 -9.20
CA ASN A 149 6.34 -14.49 -9.97
C ASN A 149 7.10 -13.32 -9.32
N ARG A 150 6.71 -12.87 -8.13
CA ARG A 150 7.21 -11.63 -7.49
C ARG A 150 8.73 -11.55 -7.35
N MET A 151 9.39 -12.69 -7.23
CA MET A 151 10.84 -12.77 -7.01
C MET A 151 11.63 -12.30 -8.24
N ASP A 152 11.06 -12.37 -9.44
CA ASP A 152 11.70 -11.96 -10.69
C ASP A 152 11.77 -10.43 -10.87
N PHE A 153 11.08 -9.68 -10.01
CA PHE A 153 10.89 -8.23 -10.16
C PHE A 153 11.41 -7.42 -8.96
N ILE A 154 12.32 -8.01 -8.19
CA ILE A 154 12.96 -7.35 -7.05
C ILE A 154 13.94 -6.28 -7.55
N VAL A 155 13.91 -5.08 -6.94
CA VAL A 155 14.88 -4.01 -7.17
C VAL A 155 15.58 -3.61 -5.87
N TYR A 156 16.90 -3.39 -5.94
CA TYR A 156 17.73 -3.19 -4.74
C TYR A 156 18.04 -1.72 -4.41
N SER A 157 17.77 -0.80 -5.32
CA SER A 157 18.11 0.62 -5.20
C SER A 157 17.21 1.49 -6.10
N GLY A 158 17.39 2.80 -6.00
CA GLY A 158 16.68 3.79 -6.80
C GLY A 158 15.27 4.06 -6.31
N GLY A 159 15.11 4.21 -4.99
CA GLY A 159 13.88 4.64 -4.34
C GLY A 159 13.38 5.97 -4.89
N THR A 160 12.07 6.18 -4.83
CA THR A 160 11.45 7.39 -5.36
C THR A 160 11.09 8.34 -4.22
N TYR A 161 11.95 9.30 -3.89
CA TYR A 161 11.87 10.07 -2.63
C TYR A 161 10.99 11.32 -2.66
N HIS A 162 10.68 11.85 -3.85
CA HIS A 162 10.03 13.16 -4.01
C HIS A 162 8.76 13.09 -4.86
N ASN A 163 8.02 11.97 -4.79
CA ASN A 163 6.81 11.78 -5.57
C ASN A 163 5.68 12.75 -5.19
N ALA A 164 5.57 13.08 -3.90
CA ALA A 164 4.54 14.00 -3.42
C ALA A 164 4.89 14.61 -2.06
N SER A 165 4.28 15.77 -1.78
CA SER A 165 4.38 16.46 -0.49
C SER A 165 3.31 16.06 0.52
N THR A 166 2.33 15.23 0.12
CA THR A 166 1.23 14.78 0.99
C THR A 166 1.02 13.27 0.85
N PRO A 167 0.56 12.55 1.90
CA PRO A 167 0.32 11.11 1.82
C PRO A 167 -0.63 10.69 0.69
N ALA A 168 -1.65 11.51 0.43
CA ALA A 168 -2.59 11.28 -0.68
C ALA A 168 -1.93 11.42 -2.05
N GLY A 169 -0.98 12.36 -2.20
CA GLY A 169 -0.25 12.51 -3.47
C GLY A 169 0.63 11.31 -3.82
N TRP A 170 1.14 10.57 -2.84
CA TRP A 170 1.88 9.32 -3.08
C TRP A 170 0.96 8.23 -3.68
N VAL A 171 -0.28 8.14 -3.19
CA VAL A 171 -1.32 7.26 -3.73
C VAL A 171 -1.65 7.66 -5.18
N GLU A 172 -1.87 8.95 -5.44
CA GLU A 172 -2.18 9.46 -6.78
C GLU A 172 -1.05 9.23 -7.79
N ALA A 173 0.19 9.52 -7.40
CA ALA A 173 1.36 9.35 -8.26
C ALA A 173 1.50 7.91 -8.76
N ASN A 174 1.32 6.92 -7.86
CA ASN A 174 1.34 5.52 -8.24
C ASN A 174 0.14 5.14 -9.12
N ALA A 175 -1.06 5.62 -8.76
CA ALA A 175 -2.28 5.30 -9.49
C ALA A 175 -2.27 5.81 -10.94
N ILE A 176 -1.71 7.01 -11.19
CA ILE A 176 -1.56 7.57 -12.53
C ILE A 176 -0.79 6.59 -13.42
N ILE A 177 0.34 6.07 -12.94
CA ILE A 177 1.16 5.13 -13.68
C ILE A 177 0.41 3.81 -13.87
N ALA A 178 -0.13 3.23 -12.80
CA ALA A 178 -0.76 1.91 -12.84
C ALA A 178 -2.01 1.86 -13.75
N ARG A 179 -2.79 2.94 -13.84
CA ARG A 179 -3.96 3.02 -14.71
C ARG A 179 -3.64 2.76 -16.18
N HIS A 180 -2.47 3.18 -16.66
CA HIS A 180 -2.04 2.95 -18.05
C HIS A 180 -1.83 1.47 -18.37
N TYR A 181 -1.56 0.65 -17.36
CA TYR A 181 -1.30 -0.78 -17.52
C TYR A 181 -2.55 -1.65 -17.38
N PHE A 182 -3.73 -1.06 -17.08
CA PHE A 182 -4.97 -1.82 -16.93
C PHE A 182 -5.31 -2.70 -18.14
N PRO A 183 -5.18 -2.26 -19.42
CA PRO A 183 -5.47 -3.10 -20.58
C PRO A 183 -4.64 -4.38 -20.68
N TYR A 184 -3.44 -4.40 -20.09
CA TYR A 184 -2.55 -5.57 -20.10
C TYR A 184 -3.00 -6.64 -19.11
N VAL A 185 -3.81 -6.26 -18.11
CA VAL A 185 -4.21 -7.13 -17.00
C VAL A 185 -5.73 -7.32 -16.88
N SER A 186 -6.53 -6.59 -17.66
CA SER A 186 -8.00 -6.58 -17.58
C SER A 186 -8.67 -7.73 -18.33
N ASN A 187 -8.00 -8.30 -19.32
CA ASN A 187 -8.46 -9.50 -20.01
C ASN A 187 -7.69 -10.70 -19.48
N ILE A 188 -8.25 -11.91 -19.65
CA ILE A 188 -7.52 -13.17 -19.41
C ILE A 188 -6.42 -13.24 -20.49
N ASN A 189 -5.34 -12.51 -20.27
CA ASN A 189 -4.26 -12.33 -21.21
C ASN A 189 -3.15 -13.36 -20.97
N SER A 190 -2.27 -13.45 -21.94
CA SER A 190 -1.05 -14.25 -21.87
C SER A 190 -0.10 -13.73 -20.77
N GLU A 191 0.63 -14.67 -20.17
CA GLU A 191 1.73 -14.43 -19.22
C GLU A 191 2.64 -13.26 -19.60
N THR A 192 2.92 -13.07 -20.89
CA THR A 192 3.70 -11.95 -21.43
C THR A 192 3.13 -10.58 -21.04
N SER A 193 1.81 -10.40 -21.08
CA SER A 193 1.17 -9.12 -20.74
C SER A 193 1.25 -8.84 -19.25
N TYR A 194 1.06 -9.87 -18.42
CA TYR A 194 1.21 -9.77 -16.97
C TYR A 194 2.66 -9.47 -16.59
N LYS A 195 3.62 -10.10 -17.26
CA LYS A 195 5.06 -9.82 -17.08
C LYS A 195 5.40 -8.39 -17.45
N LEU A 196 4.88 -7.88 -18.57
CA LEU A 196 5.08 -6.48 -18.98
C LEU A 196 4.56 -5.50 -17.91
N ALA A 197 3.31 -5.65 -17.47
CA ALA A 197 2.75 -4.79 -16.42
C ALA A 197 3.55 -4.90 -15.10
N THR A 198 3.80 -6.13 -14.64
CA THR A 198 4.49 -6.39 -13.36
C THR A 198 5.93 -5.88 -13.37
N SER A 199 6.64 -5.98 -14.52
CA SER A 199 8.02 -5.50 -14.68
C SER A 199 8.19 -4.00 -14.46
N VAL A 200 7.11 -3.23 -14.57
CA VAL A 200 7.10 -1.80 -14.27
C VAL A 200 6.56 -1.56 -12.87
N LEU A 201 5.43 -2.17 -12.55
CA LEU A 201 4.63 -1.78 -11.40
C LEU A 201 5.12 -2.37 -10.08
N LEU A 202 5.65 -3.60 -10.07
CA LEU A 202 6.17 -4.19 -8.84
C LEU A 202 7.48 -3.50 -8.40
N PRO A 203 8.43 -3.16 -9.30
CA PRO A 203 9.53 -2.26 -8.96
C PRO A 203 9.07 -0.88 -8.48
N ALA A 204 8.05 -0.30 -9.13
CA ALA A 204 7.49 0.99 -8.70
C ALA A 204 6.94 0.91 -7.27
N ALA A 205 6.20 -0.14 -6.92
CA ALA A 205 5.68 -0.36 -5.56
C ALA A 205 6.81 -0.42 -4.51
N GLN A 206 7.92 -1.10 -4.81
CA GLN A 206 9.08 -1.18 -3.91
C GLN A 206 9.75 0.19 -3.73
N ARG A 207 10.04 0.88 -4.83
CA ARG A 207 10.72 2.18 -4.84
C ARG A 207 9.89 3.30 -4.23
N SER A 208 8.58 3.34 -4.51
CA SER A 208 7.67 4.30 -3.90
C SER A 208 7.48 4.01 -2.41
N THR A 209 7.49 2.75 -1.98
CA THR A 209 7.43 2.39 -0.55
C THR A 209 8.68 2.88 0.19
N ALA A 210 9.87 2.73 -0.40
CA ALA A 210 11.11 3.28 0.16
C ALA A 210 11.01 4.80 0.37
N GLY A 211 10.56 5.51 -0.66
CA GLY A 211 10.31 6.94 -0.60
C GLY A 211 9.27 7.33 0.46
N PHE A 212 8.15 6.63 0.51
CA PHE A 212 7.06 6.91 1.44
C PHE A 212 7.48 6.70 2.90
N PHE A 213 8.30 5.69 3.18
CA PHE A 213 8.89 5.50 4.50
C PHE A 213 9.87 6.61 4.88
N SER A 214 10.74 7.05 3.96
CA SER A 214 11.62 8.21 4.19
C SER A 214 10.79 9.46 4.49
N PHE A 215 9.79 9.73 3.65
CA PHE A 215 8.86 10.84 3.79
C PHE A 215 8.19 10.85 5.16
N PHE A 216 7.71 9.70 5.66
CA PHE A 216 7.15 9.62 7.01
C PHE A 216 8.16 10.00 8.09
N LEU A 217 9.38 9.47 8.04
CA LEU A 217 10.39 9.73 9.07
C LEU A 217 10.85 11.18 9.07
N GLU A 218 11.02 11.78 7.89
CA GLU A 218 11.33 13.19 7.72
C GLU A 218 10.22 14.08 8.30
N TYR A 219 8.96 13.79 7.94
CA TYR A 219 7.80 14.54 8.42
C TYR A 219 7.64 14.40 9.95
N ALA A 220 7.85 13.20 10.48
CA ALA A 220 7.66 12.90 11.89
C ALA A 220 8.77 13.50 12.78
N ASN A 221 9.95 13.75 12.22
CA ASN A 221 11.05 14.43 12.91
C ASN A 221 11.00 15.95 12.77
N ASN A 222 10.39 16.46 11.69
CA ASN A 222 10.21 17.88 11.43
C ASN A 222 8.72 18.20 11.16
N PRO A 223 7.86 18.12 12.18
CA PRO A 223 6.44 18.44 12.00
C PRO A 223 6.32 19.90 11.59
N ARG A 224 5.84 20.13 10.35
CA ARG A 224 5.45 21.45 9.85
C ARG A 224 4.10 21.85 10.41
#